data_AF-A0A345XSN1-F1
#
_entry.id   AF-A0A345XSN1-F1
#
_cell.length_a   1.000
_cell.length_b   1.000
_cell.length_c   1.000
_cell.angle_alpha   90.00
_cell.angle_beta   90.00
_cell.angle_gamma   90.00
#
_symmetry.space_group_name_H-M   'P 1'
#
loop_
_entity.id
_entity.type
_entity.pdbx_description
1 polymer ?
#
loop_
_entity_poly.entity_id
_entity_poly.type
_entity_poly.pdbx_seq_one_letter_code
_entity_poly.pdbx_strand_id
1 'polypeptide(L)'
;MNPNSGQDGEHGEDVLLTAEQAADILGIGASTLRAYAARGEAPSGRKIGRKRRWTLREIEHHRDHPPSANPARTGRPPGARDTRRRRPTARGSLAARRAAELAGRLADGDTVTTEQIMSTYGVTERTAQRLLKRARSSG
;
A
#
# COMPACT_ATOMS: atom_id res chain seq x y z
N MET A 1 -8.41 -14.85 45.52
CA MET A 1 -7.87 -15.83 44.57
C MET A 1 -6.76 -15.18 43.74
N ASN A 2 -5.63 -15.88 43.70
CA ASN A 2 -4.41 -15.75 42.86
C ASN A 2 -3.50 -14.52 43.00
N PRO A 3 -2.26 -14.72 43.54
CA PRO A 3 -1.24 -13.71 43.83
C PRO A 3 -0.07 -13.69 42.82
N ASN A 4 0.79 -12.67 42.96
CA ASN A 4 2.19 -12.54 42.49
C ASN A 4 2.48 -12.42 40.98
N SER A 5 3.13 -11.31 40.60
CA SER A 5 4.56 -11.32 40.18
C SER A 5 5.08 -9.91 39.86
N GLY A 6 6.06 -9.45 40.64
CA GLY A 6 7.16 -8.61 40.17
C GLY A 6 6.97 -7.09 40.15
N GLN A 7 6.85 -6.47 41.32
CA GLN A 7 7.46 -5.15 41.55
C GLN A 7 8.81 -5.43 42.21
N ASP A 8 9.92 -5.17 41.50
CA ASP A 8 11.26 -4.89 42.03
C ASP A 8 12.15 -4.53 40.83
N GLY A 9 12.47 -3.25 40.67
CA GLY A 9 13.30 -2.76 39.56
C GLY A 9 13.18 -1.26 39.33
N GLU A 10 13.52 -0.47 40.34
CA GLU A 10 13.71 0.98 40.26
C GLU A 10 14.84 1.35 39.28
N HIS A 11 14.49 1.67 38.03
CA HIS A 11 15.24 2.57 37.15
C HIS A 11 14.26 3.12 36.08
N GLY A 12 13.75 4.34 36.27
CA GLY A 12 13.10 5.19 35.24
C GLY A 12 12.09 4.50 34.32
N GLU A 13 10.81 4.63 34.63
CA GLU A 13 9.64 4.23 33.85
C GLU A 13 9.71 4.49 32.32
N ASP A 14 10.39 3.62 31.56
CA ASP A 14 10.27 3.58 30.11
C ASP A 14 8.87 3.05 29.76
N VAL A 15 7.88 3.95 29.71
CA VAL A 15 6.49 3.64 29.35
C VAL A 15 6.49 2.91 28.01
N LEU A 16 6.08 1.64 28.06
CA LEU A 16 6.05 0.75 26.91
C LEU A 16 4.82 1.00 26.04
N LEU A 17 5.01 1.77 24.97
CA LEU A 17 3.99 2.12 24.01
C LEU A 17 3.58 0.92 23.14
N THR A 18 2.28 0.84 22.84
CA THR A 18 1.75 0.01 21.76
C THR A 18 2.22 0.53 20.39
N ALA A 19 2.08 -0.30 19.35
CA ALA A 19 2.30 0.12 17.97
C ALA A 19 1.41 1.31 17.56
N GLU A 20 0.22 1.43 18.16
CA GLU A 20 -0.73 2.51 17.86
C GLU A 20 -0.26 3.82 18.50
N GLN A 21 0.05 3.79 19.80
CA GLN A 21 0.56 4.96 20.52
C GLN A 21 1.89 5.46 19.95
N ALA A 22 2.82 4.55 19.64
CA ALA A 22 4.11 4.90 19.05
C ALA A 22 3.95 5.50 17.64
N ALA A 23 2.99 5.00 16.86
CA ALA A 23 2.75 5.50 15.52
C ALA A 23 2.03 6.86 15.53
N ASP A 24 1.16 7.09 16.51
CA ASP A 24 0.50 8.38 16.74
C ASP A 24 1.52 9.51 17.01
N ILE A 25 2.49 9.26 17.89
CA ILE A 25 3.59 10.21 18.19
C ILE A 25 4.42 10.54 16.95
N LEU A 26 4.60 9.57 16.05
CA LEU A 26 5.32 9.73 14.79
C LEU A 26 4.45 10.30 13.66
N GLY A 27 3.14 10.44 13.85
CA GLY A 27 2.19 10.86 12.82
C GLY A 27 2.07 9.86 11.66
N ILE A 28 2.30 8.57 11.89
CA ILE A 28 2.21 7.51 10.88
C ILE A 28 1.18 6.44 11.28
N GLY A 29 0.85 5.52 10.36
CA GLY A 29 0.02 4.37 10.68
C GLY A 29 0.78 3.26 11.43
N ALA A 30 0.12 2.57 12.36
CA ALA A 30 0.72 1.45 13.12
C ALA A 30 1.27 0.32 12.23
N SER A 31 0.62 0.05 11.09
CA SER A 31 1.11 -0.91 10.08
C SER A 31 2.39 -0.42 9.40
N THR A 32 2.50 0.89 9.15
CA THR A 32 3.69 1.52 8.59
C THR A 32 4.85 1.45 9.57
N LEU A 33 4.62 1.74 10.85
CA LEU A 33 5.62 1.59 11.91
C LEU A 33 6.14 0.15 11.98
N ARG A 34 5.25 -0.85 11.94
CA ARG A 34 5.67 -2.27 11.91
C ARG A 34 6.50 -2.62 10.68
N ALA A 35 6.15 -2.09 9.51
CA ALA A 35 6.90 -2.31 8.28
C ALA A 35 8.29 -1.65 8.34
N TYR A 36 8.39 -0.42 8.84
CA TYR A 36 9.66 0.27 9.04
C TYR A 36 10.53 -0.43 10.09
N ALA A 37 9.93 -0.86 11.20
CA ALA A 37 10.60 -1.67 12.21
C ALA A 37 11.13 -3.01 11.65
N ALA A 38 10.44 -3.61 10.68
CA ALA A 38 10.91 -4.83 10.00
C ALA A 38 12.03 -4.55 8.98
N ARG A 39 12.05 -3.36 8.36
CA ARG A 39 13.09 -2.91 7.44
C ARG A 39 14.34 -2.33 8.11
N GLY A 40 14.29 -2.09 9.43
CA GLY A 40 15.35 -1.36 10.15
C GLY A 40 15.32 0.15 9.94
N GLU A 41 14.25 0.67 9.32
CA GLU A 41 14.04 2.10 9.05
C GLU A 41 13.37 2.82 10.24
N ALA A 42 12.89 2.08 11.24
CA ALA A 42 12.36 2.60 12.49
C ALA A 42 12.81 1.71 13.65
N PRO A 43 12.71 2.17 14.91
CA PRO A 43 13.01 1.34 16.07
C PRO A 43 12.28 0.00 15.97
N SER A 44 13.01 -1.10 16.10
CA SER A 44 12.47 -2.45 15.90
C SER A 44 11.39 -2.79 16.94
N GLY A 45 11.47 -2.13 18.11
CA GLY A 45 10.63 -2.38 19.27
C GLY A 45 10.98 -3.71 19.93
N ARG A 46 10.88 -3.75 21.25
CA ARG A 46 11.06 -4.99 22.01
C ARG A 46 9.84 -5.90 21.84
N LYS A 47 10.10 -7.18 21.61
CA LYS A 47 9.04 -8.20 21.56
C LYS A 47 8.70 -8.61 23.00
N ILE A 48 7.49 -8.27 23.45
CA ILE A 48 6.97 -8.64 24.76
C ILE A 48 5.75 -9.54 24.53
N GLY A 49 5.95 -10.84 24.73
CA GLY A 49 4.99 -11.89 24.37
C GLY A 49 4.75 -11.96 22.85
N ARG A 50 3.48 -11.85 22.45
CA ARG A 50 3.06 -11.84 21.03
C ARG A 50 3.04 -10.44 20.40
N LYS A 51 3.29 -9.37 21.18
CA LYS A 51 3.20 -7.98 20.71
C LYS A 51 4.58 -7.31 20.73
N ARG A 52 4.79 -6.36 19.83
CA ARG A 52 5.94 -5.44 19.89
C ARG A 52 5.57 -4.21 20.71
N ARG A 53 6.52 -3.72 21.49
CA ARG A 53 6.42 -2.56 22.36
C ARG A 53 7.63 -1.67 22.12
N TRP A 54 7.43 -0.37 22.21
CA TRP A 54 8.46 0.64 22.01
C TRP A 54 8.54 1.50 23.26
N THR A 55 9.73 1.97 23.62
CA THR A 55 9.80 2.99 24.67
C THR A 55 9.48 4.35 24.07
N LEU A 56 8.94 5.25 24.89
CA LEU A 56 8.69 6.63 24.49
C LEU A 56 9.99 7.29 23.98
N ARG A 57 11.09 7.09 24.72
CA ARG A 57 12.41 7.62 24.40
C ARG A 57 12.94 7.17 23.03
N GLU A 58 12.75 5.90 22.66
CA GLU A 58 13.16 5.39 21.34
C GLU A 58 12.39 6.06 20.19
N ILE A 59 11.10 6.31 20.41
CA ILE A 59 10.21 6.92 19.41
C ILE A 59 10.49 8.41 19.26
N GLU A 60 10.66 9.13 20.37
CA GLU A 60 11.04 10.55 20.36
C GLU A 60 12.42 10.75 19.74
N HIS A 61 13.40 9.94 20.14
CA HIS A 61 14.73 10.00 19.53
C HIS A 61 14.69 9.79 18.01
N HIS A 62 13.88 8.84 17.54
CA HIS A 62 13.68 8.61 16.11
C HIS A 62 12.93 9.73 15.39
N ARG A 63 11.99 10.40 16.08
CA ARG A 63 11.29 11.58 15.56
C ARG A 63 12.26 12.73 15.32
N ASP A 64 13.17 12.95 16.26
CA ASP A 64 14.17 14.03 16.21
C ASP A 64 15.37 13.69 15.32
N HIS A 65 15.71 12.41 15.21
CA HIS A 65 16.78 11.89 14.35
C HIS A 65 16.19 10.93 13.30
N PRO A 66 15.35 11.44 12.39
CA PRO A 66 14.79 10.59 11.35
C PRO A 66 15.96 10.06 10.50
N PRO A 67 15.97 8.76 10.14
CA PRO A 67 16.97 8.26 9.23
C PRO A 67 16.90 9.09 7.95
N SER A 68 18.06 9.47 7.42
CA SER A 68 18.18 10.22 6.17
C SER A 68 17.45 9.55 4.99
N ALA A 69 17.10 8.27 5.15
CA ALA A 69 16.36 7.45 4.22
C ALA A 69 14.86 7.28 4.59
N ASN A 70 14.18 8.27 5.19
CA ASN A 70 12.73 8.18 5.42
C ASN A 70 11.92 8.61 4.17
N PRO A 71 11.48 7.68 3.30
CA PRO A 71 10.68 7.99 2.11
C PRO A 71 9.24 8.44 2.43
N ALA A 72 8.84 8.52 3.71
CA ALA A 72 7.55 9.12 4.07
C ALA A 72 7.62 10.66 4.08
N ARG A 73 8.79 11.26 4.33
CA ARG A 73 8.95 12.73 4.30
C ARG A 73 9.27 13.25 2.90
N THR A 74 10.02 12.47 2.12
CA THR A 74 10.18 12.69 0.69
C THR A 74 9.03 11.98 0.01
N GLY A 75 7.89 12.67 -0.14
CA GLY A 75 6.72 12.11 -0.84
C GLY A 75 7.14 11.29 -2.07
N ARG A 76 6.45 10.16 -2.28
CA ARG A 76 6.70 9.13 -3.30
C ARG A 76 7.76 9.57 -4.35
N PRO A 77 8.97 9.02 -4.35
CA PRO A 77 10.00 9.46 -5.30
C PRO A 77 9.47 9.35 -6.73
N PRO A 78 9.67 10.39 -7.57
CA PRO A 78 9.17 10.40 -8.94
C PRO A 78 9.74 9.18 -9.67
N GLY A 79 8.85 8.29 -10.13
CA GLY A 79 9.23 7.03 -10.79
C GLY A 79 9.05 5.76 -9.96
N ALA A 80 8.68 5.84 -8.68
CA ALA A 80 8.38 4.66 -7.86
C ALA A 80 7.12 3.93 -8.34
N ARG A 81 7.31 2.98 -9.27
CA ARG A 81 6.26 2.08 -9.76
C ARG A 81 5.83 1.17 -8.60
N ASP A 82 4.52 1.06 -8.36
CA ASP A 82 4.02 0.09 -7.39
C ASP A 82 4.33 -1.31 -7.94
N THR A 83 5.35 -1.97 -7.37
CA THR A 83 5.83 -3.28 -7.78
C THR A 83 4.94 -4.40 -7.25
N ARG A 84 3.94 -4.10 -6.41
CA ARG A 84 2.95 -5.09 -6.04
C ARG A 84 2.20 -5.46 -7.31
N ARG A 85 2.40 -6.71 -7.75
CA ARG A 85 1.55 -7.38 -8.73
C ARG A 85 0.12 -7.18 -8.23
N ARG A 86 -0.63 -6.25 -8.85
CA ARG A 86 -2.07 -6.14 -8.60
C ARG A 86 -2.61 -7.51 -8.97
N ARG A 87 -3.04 -8.30 -7.96
CA ARG A 87 -3.74 -9.56 -8.22
C ARG A 87 -4.82 -9.23 -9.24
N PRO A 88 -4.84 -9.88 -10.41
CA PRO A 88 -5.97 -9.75 -11.31
C PRO A 88 -7.21 -10.03 -10.48
N THR A 89 -8.13 -9.09 -10.41
CA THR A 89 -9.45 -9.38 -9.87
C THR A 89 -9.98 -10.59 -10.65
N ALA A 90 -10.67 -11.52 -10.01
CA ALA A 90 -11.15 -12.74 -10.67
C ALA A 90 -12.04 -12.46 -11.92
N ARG A 91 -12.55 -11.23 -12.06
CA ARG A 91 -13.32 -10.75 -13.23
C ARG A 91 -12.53 -9.88 -14.22
N GLY A 92 -11.25 -9.62 -13.99
CA GLY A 92 -10.50 -8.60 -14.71
C GLY A 92 -11.05 -7.19 -14.47
N SER A 93 -10.40 -6.17 -15.02
CA SER A 93 -10.97 -4.82 -15.02
C SER A 93 -12.09 -4.72 -16.07
N LEU A 94 -13.08 -3.86 -15.86
CA LEU A 94 -14.15 -3.60 -16.83
C LEU A 94 -13.59 -3.27 -18.23
N ALA A 95 -12.50 -2.51 -18.28
CA ALA A 95 -11.79 -2.19 -19.52
C ALA A 95 -11.13 -3.41 -20.18
N ALA A 96 -10.67 -4.40 -19.40
CA ALA A 96 -10.15 -5.65 -19.94
C ALA A 96 -11.26 -6.50 -20.56
N ARG A 97 -12.42 -6.57 -19.90
CA ARG A 97 -13.61 -7.28 -20.43
C ARG A 97 -14.12 -6.66 -21.73
N ARG A 98 -14.29 -5.32 -21.75
CA ARG A 98 -14.71 -4.60 -22.96
C ARG A 98 -13.70 -4.76 -24.10
N ALA A 99 -12.40 -4.75 -23.81
CA ALA A 99 -11.38 -4.99 -24.84
C ALA A 99 -11.41 -6.42 -25.39
N ALA A 100 -11.70 -7.43 -24.57
CA ALA A 100 -11.83 -8.82 -25.02
C ALA A 100 -13.09 -9.03 -25.89
N GLU A 101 -14.21 -8.40 -25.52
CA GLU A 101 -15.44 -8.41 -26.32
C GLU A 101 -15.21 -7.77 -27.70
N LEU A 102 -14.54 -6.62 -27.73
CA LEU A 102 -14.15 -5.96 -28.98
C LEU A 102 -13.18 -6.81 -29.81
N ALA A 103 -12.24 -7.51 -29.16
CA ALA A 103 -11.31 -8.40 -29.86
C ALA A 103 -12.04 -9.57 -30.55
N GLY A 104 -13.04 -10.17 -29.89
CA GLY A 104 -13.89 -11.20 -30.51
C GLY A 104 -14.61 -10.67 -31.76
N ARG A 105 -15.23 -9.50 -31.66
CA ARG A 105 -15.91 -8.87 -32.81
C ARG A 105 -14.97 -8.57 -33.97
N LEU A 106 -13.77 -8.08 -33.68
CA LEU A 106 -12.75 -7.86 -34.71
C LEU A 106 -12.28 -9.17 -35.37
N ALA A 107 -12.17 -10.26 -34.60
CA ALA A 107 -11.80 -11.58 -35.12
C ALA A 107 -12.89 -12.18 -36.03
N ASP A 108 -14.16 -11.88 -35.76
CA ASP A 108 -15.31 -12.22 -36.61
C ASP A 108 -15.42 -11.34 -37.88
N GLY A 109 -14.51 -10.38 -38.07
CA GLY A 109 -14.47 -9.48 -39.23
C GLY A 109 -15.29 -8.20 -39.10
N ASP A 110 -15.83 -7.90 -37.92
CA ASP A 110 -16.60 -6.68 -37.65
C ASP A 110 -15.66 -5.45 -37.61
N THR A 111 -16.04 -4.37 -38.30
CA THR A 111 -15.24 -3.12 -38.35
C THR A 111 -15.72 -2.14 -37.29
N VAL A 112 -15.25 -2.34 -36.05
CA VAL A 112 -15.64 -1.47 -34.94
C VAL A 112 -14.84 -0.16 -34.95
N THR A 113 -15.53 0.98 -35.12
CA THR A 113 -14.92 2.32 -35.11
C THR A 113 -14.89 2.95 -33.71
N THR A 114 -14.03 3.96 -33.54
CA THR A 114 -13.88 4.69 -32.28
C THR A 114 -15.21 5.35 -31.86
N GLU A 115 -15.95 5.95 -32.81
CA GLU A 115 -17.23 6.61 -32.55
C GLU A 115 -18.30 5.63 -32.06
N GLN A 116 -18.35 4.43 -32.65
CA GLN A 116 -19.24 3.36 -32.20
C GLN A 116 -18.92 2.91 -30.77
N ILE A 117 -17.64 2.81 -30.40
CA ILE A 117 -17.20 2.46 -29.03
C ILE A 117 -17.59 3.56 -28.03
N MET A 118 -17.44 4.83 -28.43
CA MET A 118 -17.86 5.96 -27.59
C MET A 118 -19.36 5.92 -27.31
N SER A 119 -20.18 5.73 -28.35
CA SER A 119 -21.64 5.66 -28.24
C SER A 119 -22.09 4.44 -27.43
N THR A 120 -21.53 3.26 -27.71
CA THR A 120 -21.95 1.99 -27.07
C THR A 120 -21.59 1.94 -25.58
N TYR A 121 -20.40 2.42 -25.20
CA TYR A 121 -19.91 2.27 -23.83
C TYR A 121 -19.94 3.57 -23.02
N GLY A 122 -20.37 4.68 -23.60
CA GLY A 122 -20.41 6.01 -22.95
C GLY A 122 -19.03 6.48 -22.51
N VAL A 123 -18.00 6.26 -23.33
CA VAL A 123 -16.61 6.58 -22.98
C VAL A 123 -16.06 7.73 -23.81
N THR A 124 -15.07 8.43 -23.27
CA THR A 124 -14.31 9.45 -24.03
C THR A 124 -13.55 8.84 -25.20
N GLU A 125 -13.26 9.65 -26.21
CA GLU A 125 -12.50 9.25 -27.40
C GLU A 125 -11.16 8.59 -27.05
N ARG A 126 -10.39 9.20 -26.13
CA ARG A 126 -9.11 8.65 -25.64
C ARG A 126 -9.27 7.26 -25.02
N THR A 127 -10.36 7.02 -24.30
CA THR A 127 -10.66 5.70 -23.73
C THR A 127 -11.09 4.71 -24.82
N ALA A 128 -11.88 5.14 -25.81
CA ALA A 128 -12.27 4.32 -26.95
C ALA A 128 -11.05 3.89 -27.80
N GLN A 129 -10.16 4.82 -28.13
CA GLN A 129 -8.91 4.53 -28.85
C GLN A 129 -8.03 3.53 -28.07
N ARG A 130 -7.91 3.68 -26.74
CA ARG A 130 -7.17 2.73 -25.89
C ARG A 130 -7.80 1.35 -25.87
N LEU A 131 -9.13 1.24 -25.86
CA LEU A 131 -9.84 -0.03 -25.91
C LEU A 131 -9.62 -0.72 -27.26
N LEU A 132 -9.75 0.00 -28.37
CA LEU A 132 -9.53 -0.51 -29.72
C LEU A 132 -8.08 -0.98 -29.92
N LYS A 133 -7.10 -0.17 -29.48
CA LYS A 133 -5.67 -0.54 -29.52
C LYS A 133 -5.40 -1.81 -28.70
N ARG A 134 -6.05 -1.95 -27.55
CA ARG A 134 -5.90 -3.12 -26.69
C ARG A 134 -6.56 -4.36 -27.30
N ALA A 135 -7.75 -4.23 -27.88
CA ALA A 135 -8.43 -5.31 -28.58
C ALA A 135 -7.59 -5.88 -29.72
N ARG A 136 -7.02 -5.01 -30.58
CA ARG A 136 -6.10 -5.42 -31.67
C ARG A 136 -4.80 -6.08 -31.21
N SER A 137 -4.36 -5.80 -29.98
CA SER A 137 -3.15 -6.40 -29.41
C SER A 137 -3.44 -7.69 -28.64
N SER A 138 -4.72 -8.05 -28.45
CA SER A 138 -5.15 -9.18 -27.62
C SER A 138 -5.86 -10.29 -28.41
N GLY A 139 -6.32 -10.00 -29.64
CA GLY A 139 -6.77 -11.00 -30.63
C GLY A 139 -5.64 -11.34 -31.57
#